data_AF-A0A7S4DSQ2-F1
#
_entry.id   AF-A0A7S4DSQ2-F1
#
_cell.length_a   1.000
_cell.length_b   1.000
_cell.length_c   1.000
_cell.angle_alpha   90.00
_cell.angle_beta   90.00
_cell.angle_gamma   90.00
#
_symmetry.space_group_name_H-M   'P 1'
#
loop_
_entity.id
_entity.type
_entity.pdbx_description
1 polymer ?
#
loop_
_entity_poly.entity_id
_entity_poly.type
_entity_poly.pdbx_seq_one_letter_code
_entity_poly.pdbx_strand_id
1 'polypeptide(L)'
;MDDEDDDDDDDVLADYRDKPNITDTKLDDGGAGGGVSPADLERFEKEMVETLHRGIKNKLDVDAIVLEAGSLKLTHHALLQDYYAAAFAAFFGLTSPQPVEGKKAERDTLKSLMMLLKDWKPVLKKFAKEIKDQQLMVEGLAKCCVRHPEFSPLFAYTLNLIYDWELVEEDAFLDWEDEVIKEKDPAMMKVLALAEEFLTFLKEADEEEDEDD
;
A
#
# COMPACT_ATOMS: atom_id res chain seq x y z
N MET A 1 21.91 28.99 -47.17
CA MET A 1 20.89 29.93 -46.68
C MET A 1 19.61 29.13 -46.60
N ASP A 2 19.68 28.02 -45.88
CA ASP A 2 19.78 27.90 -44.40
C ASP A 2 18.33 27.99 -43.92
N ASP A 3 17.72 26.84 -43.66
CA ASP A 3 17.63 26.20 -42.32
C ASP A 3 16.56 26.95 -41.51
N GLU A 4 15.64 26.35 -40.78
CA GLU A 4 15.17 24.99 -40.49
C GLU A 4 13.89 25.24 -39.63
N ASP A 5 13.38 24.22 -38.95
CA ASP A 5 12.36 24.31 -37.88
C ASP A 5 10.89 24.25 -38.36
N ASP A 6 10.59 23.18 -39.11
CA ASP A 6 9.51 22.27 -38.70
C ASP A 6 10.04 21.58 -37.43
N ASP A 7 9.53 21.95 -36.25
CA ASP A 7 9.81 21.22 -35.01
C ASP A 7 8.52 20.58 -34.50
N ASP A 8 8.62 19.25 -34.49
CA ASP A 8 7.67 18.25 -34.03
C ASP A 8 7.22 18.47 -32.58
N ASP A 9 6.03 19.06 -32.41
CA ASP A 9 5.31 19.11 -31.13
C ASP A 9 4.53 17.80 -30.84
N ASP A 10 4.95 16.67 -31.42
CA ASP A 10 4.31 15.36 -31.27
C ASP A 10 5.25 14.26 -30.69
N ASP A 11 6.42 14.64 -30.16
CA ASP A 11 7.43 13.68 -29.67
C ASP A 11 7.78 13.78 -28.17
N VAL A 12 7.04 14.57 -27.38
CA VAL A 12 7.30 14.66 -25.92
C VAL A 12 6.85 13.39 -25.15
N LEU A 13 6.16 12.47 -25.83
CA LEU A 13 5.64 11.23 -25.25
C LEU A 13 6.32 9.95 -25.75
N ALA A 14 7.22 10.02 -26.74
CA ALA A 14 7.94 8.83 -27.20
C ALA A 14 8.99 8.33 -26.19
N ASP A 15 9.54 9.23 -25.38
CA ASP A 15 10.57 8.93 -24.36
C ASP A 15 10.06 8.09 -23.17
N TYR A 16 8.76 7.81 -23.11
CA TYR A 16 8.15 7.00 -22.05
C TYR A 16 7.67 5.62 -22.51
N ARG A 17 7.77 5.31 -23.82
CA ARG A 17 7.30 4.02 -24.37
C ARG A 17 8.27 2.86 -24.14
N ASP A 18 9.54 3.15 -23.90
CA ASP A 18 10.62 2.15 -23.78
C ASP A 18 11.26 2.06 -22.38
N LYS A 19 10.70 2.75 -21.37
CA LYS A 19 11.13 2.56 -19.97
C LYS A 19 10.57 1.23 -19.48
N PRO A 20 11.39 0.34 -18.87
CA PRO A 20 10.89 -0.92 -18.34
C PRO A 20 9.76 -0.59 -17.37
N ASN A 21 8.56 -1.08 -17.68
CA ASN A 21 7.43 -1.00 -16.79
C ASN A 21 7.89 -1.64 -15.47
N ILE A 22 7.98 -0.85 -14.39
CA ILE A 22 8.45 -1.35 -13.08
C ILE A 22 7.48 -2.42 -12.53
N THR A 23 6.32 -2.61 -13.17
CA THR A 23 5.36 -3.68 -12.90
C THR A 23 5.48 -4.89 -13.85
N ASP A 24 6.31 -4.87 -14.92
CA ASP A 24 6.58 -6.02 -15.81
C ASP A 24 7.86 -6.79 -15.45
N THR A 25 8.26 -6.83 -14.18
CA THR A 25 9.03 -7.99 -13.75
C THR A 25 8.08 -9.17 -13.72
N LYS A 26 8.11 -10.02 -14.76
CA LYS A 26 7.78 -11.43 -14.58
C LYS A 26 8.69 -11.93 -13.45
N LEU A 27 8.11 -11.97 -12.26
CA LEU A 27 8.74 -12.44 -11.05
C LEU A 27 9.03 -13.91 -11.30
N ASP A 28 10.30 -14.26 -11.35
CA ASP A 28 10.72 -15.63 -11.15
C ASP A 28 10.21 -16.02 -9.75
N ASP A 29 9.23 -16.94 -9.72
CA ASP A 29 8.92 -17.78 -8.55
C ASP A 29 10.12 -18.69 -8.29
N GLY A 30 11.26 -18.06 -7.99
CA GLY A 30 12.51 -18.68 -7.66
C GLY A 30 12.30 -19.47 -6.38
N GLY A 31 11.91 -20.72 -6.56
CA GLY A 31 11.56 -21.64 -5.50
C GLY A 31 12.63 -21.75 -4.43
N ALA A 32 12.15 -22.17 -3.26
CA ALA A 32 12.87 -22.48 -2.02
C ALA A 32 13.10 -21.30 -1.07
N GLY A 33 12.04 -20.92 -0.32
CA GLY A 33 12.13 -20.72 1.13
C GLY A 33 13.11 -19.65 1.64
N GLY A 34 13.12 -18.46 1.03
CA GLY A 34 13.90 -17.31 1.50
C GLY A 34 13.04 -16.24 2.15
N GLY A 35 12.59 -16.45 3.38
CA GLY A 35 12.00 -15.37 4.17
C GLY A 35 13.08 -14.33 4.50
N VAL A 36 12.79 -13.05 4.26
CA VAL A 36 13.64 -11.94 4.74
C VAL A 36 13.76 -12.03 6.26
N SER A 37 14.96 -11.83 6.79
CA SER A 37 15.13 -11.92 8.25
C SER A 37 14.34 -10.80 8.94
N PRO A 38 13.80 -11.02 10.16
CA PRO A 38 13.11 -9.96 10.89
C PRO A 38 13.95 -8.68 11.05
N ALA A 39 15.27 -8.81 11.18
CA ALA A 39 16.20 -7.68 11.30
C ALA A 39 16.34 -6.90 9.98
N ASP A 40 16.37 -7.58 8.84
CA ASP A 40 16.41 -6.91 7.53
C ASP A 40 15.11 -6.16 7.26
N LEU A 41 14.00 -6.72 7.70
CA LEU A 41 12.69 -6.11 7.56
C LEU A 41 12.52 -4.89 8.47
N GLU A 42 12.96 -4.94 9.73
CA GLU A 42 12.99 -3.78 10.63
C GLU A 42 13.91 -2.66 10.10
N ARG A 43 15.07 -3.03 9.54
CA ARG A 43 15.97 -2.07 8.90
C ARG A 43 15.30 -1.40 7.71
N PHE A 44 14.65 -2.20 6.86
CA PHE A 44 13.91 -1.71 5.72
C PHE A 44 12.75 -0.79 6.14
N GLU A 45 11.99 -1.15 7.19
CA GLU A 45 10.97 -0.27 7.79
C GLU A 45 11.53 1.09 8.16
N LYS A 46 12.67 1.12 8.85
CA LYS A 46 13.32 2.36 9.25
C LYS A 46 13.76 3.19 8.03
N GLU A 47 14.37 2.58 7.02
CA GLU A 47 14.80 3.26 5.80
C GLU A 47 13.60 3.79 4.99
N MET A 48 12.47 3.06 4.99
CA MET A 48 11.20 3.54 4.44
C MET A 48 10.66 4.73 5.21
N VAL A 49 10.60 4.68 6.54
CA VAL A 49 10.20 5.83 7.37
C VAL A 49 11.02 7.07 7.01
N GLU A 50 12.34 6.93 6.92
CA GLU A 50 13.23 8.05 6.57
C GLU A 50 12.97 8.58 5.16
N THR A 51 12.71 7.69 4.19
CA THR A 51 12.38 8.04 2.81
C THR A 51 11.05 8.76 2.72
N LEU A 52 10.01 8.24 3.38
CA LEU A 52 8.68 8.85 3.42
C LEU A 52 8.72 10.21 4.13
N HIS A 53 9.41 10.29 5.27
CA HIS A 53 9.57 11.54 6.01
C HIS A 53 10.34 12.58 5.19
N ARG A 54 11.42 12.18 4.48
CA ARG A 54 12.17 13.05 3.56
C ARG A 54 11.30 13.51 2.39
N GLY A 55 10.52 12.61 1.80
CA GLY A 55 9.58 12.89 0.72
C GLY A 55 8.59 14.00 1.09
N ILE A 56 7.97 13.88 2.26
CA ILE A 56 7.03 14.89 2.79
C ILE A 56 7.77 16.21 3.09
N LYS A 57 8.85 16.14 3.87
CA LYS A 57 9.56 17.33 4.36
C LYS A 57 10.13 18.17 3.22
N ASN A 58 10.68 17.51 2.20
CA ASN A 58 11.31 18.17 1.07
C ASN A 58 10.36 18.40 -0.11
N LYS A 59 9.10 17.94 -0.01
CA LYS A 59 8.11 17.98 -1.10
C LYS A 59 8.65 17.40 -2.40
N LEU A 60 9.27 16.21 -2.28
CA LEU A 60 9.74 15.49 -3.46
C LEU A 60 8.55 15.17 -4.36
N ASP A 61 8.77 15.17 -5.67
CA ASP A 61 7.75 14.72 -6.59
C ASP A 61 7.47 13.22 -6.44
N VAL A 62 6.30 12.80 -6.89
CA VAL A 62 5.79 11.43 -6.75
C VAL A 62 6.73 10.41 -7.42
N ASP A 63 7.33 10.76 -8.56
CA ASP A 63 8.18 9.85 -9.32
C ASP A 63 9.54 9.65 -8.64
N ALA A 64 10.11 10.70 -8.04
CA ALA A 64 11.31 10.62 -7.22
C ALA A 64 11.10 9.72 -6.00
N ILE A 65 9.94 9.86 -5.34
CA ILE A 65 9.57 9.02 -4.20
C ILE A 65 9.38 7.55 -4.61
N VAL A 66 8.67 7.30 -5.72
CA VAL A 66 8.48 5.96 -6.28
C VAL A 66 9.83 5.32 -6.62
N LEU A 67 10.76 6.09 -7.20
CA LEU A 67 12.10 5.62 -7.53
C LEU A 67 12.92 5.28 -6.28
N GLU A 68 12.90 6.16 -5.27
CA GLU A 68 13.60 5.91 -4.00
C GLU A 68 13.03 4.66 -3.30
N ALA A 69 11.70 4.56 -3.15
CA ALA A 69 11.04 3.39 -2.55
C ALA A 69 11.28 2.10 -3.35
N GLY A 70 11.22 2.18 -4.68
CA GLY A 70 11.51 1.07 -5.58
C GLY A 70 12.97 0.61 -5.50
N SER A 71 13.92 1.51 -5.27
CA SER A 71 15.34 1.16 -5.10
C SER A 71 15.59 0.37 -3.81
N LEU A 72 14.91 0.74 -2.71
CA LEU A 72 14.92 -0.01 -1.45
C LEU A 72 14.28 -1.39 -1.62
N LYS A 73 13.37 -1.54 -2.60
CA LYS A 73 12.80 -2.84 -2.96
C LYS A 73 13.82 -3.83 -3.47
N LEU A 74 14.76 -3.39 -4.29
CA LEU A 74 15.71 -4.27 -4.94
C LEU A 74 16.83 -4.77 -4.01
N THR A 75 17.07 -4.08 -2.88
CA THR A 75 18.17 -4.40 -1.97
C THR A 75 17.84 -5.43 -0.90
N HIS A 76 16.55 -5.69 -0.61
CA HIS A 76 16.14 -6.51 0.53
C HIS A 76 15.48 -7.85 0.16
N HIS A 77 15.24 -8.14 -1.13
CA HIS A 77 14.56 -9.37 -1.59
C HIS A 77 13.22 -9.66 -0.85
N ALA A 78 12.52 -8.63 -0.36
CA ALA A 78 11.28 -8.84 0.38
C ALA A 78 10.11 -9.10 -0.57
N LEU A 79 9.00 -9.62 -0.03
CA LEU A 79 7.77 -9.76 -0.80
C LEU A 79 7.04 -8.41 -0.85
N LEU A 80 6.25 -8.16 -1.89
CA LEU A 80 5.57 -6.87 -2.10
C LEU A 80 4.73 -6.44 -0.88
N GLN A 81 4.03 -7.37 -0.23
CA GLN A 81 3.28 -7.12 0.99
C GLN A 81 4.16 -6.69 2.18
N ASP A 82 5.42 -7.11 2.24
CA ASP A 82 6.34 -6.65 3.28
C ASP A 82 6.77 -5.17 3.05
N TYR A 83 6.82 -4.75 1.78
CA TYR A 83 6.98 -3.33 1.41
C TYR A 83 5.80 -2.48 1.87
N TYR A 84 4.59 -2.97 1.60
CA TYR A 84 3.39 -2.29 2.05
C TYR A 84 3.30 -2.25 3.58
N ALA A 85 3.63 -3.35 4.27
CA ALA A 85 3.65 -3.38 5.74
C ALA A 85 4.58 -2.30 6.31
N ALA A 86 5.78 -2.16 5.75
CA ALA A 86 6.71 -1.12 6.17
C ALA A 86 6.23 0.30 5.87
N ALA A 87 5.62 0.52 4.70
CA ALA A 87 5.07 1.81 4.34
C ALA A 87 3.93 2.22 5.30
N PHE A 88 3.02 1.29 5.62
CA PHE A 88 1.96 1.56 6.59
C PHE A 88 2.48 1.78 8.01
N ALA A 89 3.47 0.99 8.46
CA ALA A 89 4.11 1.20 9.76
C ALA A 89 4.71 2.61 9.85
N ALA A 90 5.30 3.10 8.77
CA ALA A 90 5.81 4.45 8.70
C ALA A 90 4.72 5.52 8.73
N PHE A 91 3.62 5.35 7.97
CA PHE A 91 2.50 6.29 8.02
C PHE A 91 1.87 6.36 9.42
N PHE A 92 1.70 5.22 10.06
CA PHE A 92 1.14 5.14 11.41
C PHE A 92 2.12 5.73 12.44
N GLY A 93 3.42 5.45 12.33
CA GLY A 93 4.45 6.06 13.18
C GLY A 93 4.57 7.59 13.04
N LEU A 94 4.17 8.15 11.89
CA LEU A 94 4.13 9.60 11.65
C LEU A 94 2.81 10.25 12.09
N THR A 95 1.80 9.47 12.46
CA THR A 95 0.49 9.99 12.90
C THR A 95 0.61 10.62 14.29
N SER A 96 -0.06 11.76 14.51
CA SER A 96 -0.04 12.45 15.81
C SER A 96 -1.41 13.05 16.16
N PRO A 97 -1.97 12.74 17.35
CA PRO A 97 -1.42 11.87 18.39
C PRO A 97 -1.41 10.39 17.98
N GLN A 98 -0.49 9.63 18.55
CA GLN A 98 -0.41 8.17 18.36
C GLN A 98 -1.65 7.47 18.96
N PRO A 99 -2.15 6.38 18.34
CA PRO A 99 -3.25 5.59 18.90
C PRO A 99 -2.85 5.02 20.26
N VAL A 100 -3.85 4.80 21.11
CA VAL A 100 -3.66 4.10 22.40
C VAL A 100 -4.02 2.64 22.19
N GLU A 101 -3.09 1.75 22.52
CA GLU A 101 -3.27 0.30 22.41
C GLU A 101 -4.57 -0.16 23.11
N GLY A 102 -5.31 -1.05 22.46
CA GLY A 102 -6.55 -1.62 22.97
C GLY A 102 -7.75 -0.66 23.01
N LYS A 103 -7.63 0.55 22.45
CA LYS A 103 -8.73 1.53 22.34
C LYS A 103 -8.98 1.89 20.88
N LYS A 104 -10.21 2.30 20.56
CA LYS A 104 -10.52 2.91 19.25
C LYS A 104 -9.68 4.17 19.06
N ALA A 105 -9.21 4.41 17.83
CA ALA A 105 -8.46 5.62 17.51
C ALA A 105 -9.33 6.87 17.68
N GLU A 106 -8.72 7.93 18.20
CA GLU A 106 -9.41 9.20 18.44
C GLU A 106 -9.48 10.03 17.15
N ARG A 107 -10.44 10.96 17.11
CA ARG A 107 -10.71 11.79 15.91
C ARG A 107 -9.46 12.51 15.39
N ASP A 108 -8.64 13.07 16.27
CA ASP A 108 -7.46 13.83 15.86
C ASP A 108 -6.36 12.92 15.28
N THR A 109 -6.21 11.71 15.83
CA THR A 109 -5.35 10.65 15.26
C THR A 109 -5.82 10.28 13.85
N LEU A 110 -7.11 9.97 13.67
CA LEU A 110 -7.67 9.59 12.37
C LEU A 110 -7.53 10.71 11.33
N LYS A 111 -7.75 11.96 11.75
CA LYS A 111 -7.57 13.13 10.89
C LYS A 111 -6.11 13.30 10.47
N SER A 112 -5.16 13.14 11.41
CA SER A 112 -3.73 13.20 11.11
C SER A 112 -3.34 12.13 10.09
N LEU A 113 -3.83 10.90 10.27
CA LEU A 113 -3.58 9.80 9.34
C LEU A 113 -4.15 10.09 7.95
N MET A 114 -5.41 10.54 7.87
CA MET A 114 -6.05 10.87 6.60
C MET A 114 -5.26 11.93 5.82
N MET A 115 -4.82 13.00 6.48
CA MET A 115 -4.02 14.04 5.82
C MET A 115 -2.72 13.47 5.26
N LEU A 116 -2.05 12.62 6.03
CA LEU A 116 -0.82 11.96 5.61
C LEU A 116 -1.06 11.05 4.40
N LEU A 117 -2.01 10.11 4.49
CA LEU A 117 -2.30 9.19 3.38
C LEU A 117 -2.80 9.93 2.13
N LYS A 118 -3.48 11.08 2.28
CA LYS A 118 -3.92 11.90 1.15
C LYS A 118 -2.75 12.45 0.34
N ASP A 119 -1.69 12.92 1.01
CA ASP A 119 -0.48 13.41 0.34
C ASP A 119 0.26 12.26 -0.38
N TRP A 120 0.07 11.03 0.09
CA TRP A 120 0.71 9.82 -0.44
C TRP A 120 -0.14 8.99 -1.39
N LYS A 121 -1.43 9.33 -1.53
CA LYS A 121 -2.36 8.67 -2.45
C LYS A 121 -1.79 8.52 -3.87
N PRO A 122 -1.15 9.55 -4.48
CA PRO A 122 -0.58 9.41 -5.82
C PRO A 122 0.54 8.36 -5.92
N VAL A 123 1.34 8.21 -4.86
CA VAL A 123 2.42 7.21 -4.77
C VAL A 123 1.80 5.82 -4.63
N LEU A 124 0.87 5.63 -3.69
CA LEU A 124 0.18 4.35 -3.47
C LEU A 124 -0.50 3.85 -4.74
N LYS A 125 -1.16 4.73 -5.49
CA LYS A 125 -1.82 4.40 -6.76
C LYS A 125 -0.85 3.89 -7.84
N LYS A 126 0.44 4.25 -7.78
CA LYS A 126 1.45 3.74 -8.73
C LYS A 126 1.84 2.29 -8.45
N PHE A 127 1.69 1.84 -7.21
CA PHE A 127 2.06 0.50 -6.77
C PHE A 127 0.87 -0.48 -6.75
N ALA A 128 -0.36 0.02 -6.64
CA ALA A 128 -1.60 -0.78 -6.65
C ALA A 128 -2.34 -0.70 -8.00
N LYS A 129 -1.73 -1.22 -9.07
CA LYS A 129 -2.33 -1.15 -10.42
C LYS A 129 -3.27 -2.30 -10.72
N GLU A 130 -2.85 -3.52 -10.38
CA GLU A 130 -3.62 -4.73 -10.61
C GLU A 130 -4.31 -5.18 -9.32
N ILE A 131 -5.43 -5.90 -9.43
CA ILE A 131 -6.14 -6.48 -8.28
C ILE A 131 -5.18 -7.26 -7.37
N LYS A 132 -4.22 -7.99 -7.95
CA LYS A 132 -3.22 -8.72 -7.15
C LYS A 132 -2.30 -7.79 -6.34
N ASP A 133 -1.89 -6.67 -6.90
CA ASP A 133 -1.07 -5.67 -6.17
C ASP A 133 -1.88 -5.00 -5.06
N GLN A 134 -3.15 -4.70 -5.35
CA GLN A 134 -4.11 -4.14 -4.40
C GLN A 134 -4.35 -5.11 -3.22
N GLN A 135 -4.57 -6.41 -3.50
CA GLN A 135 -4.70 -7.45 -2.48
C GLN A 135 -3.44 -7.51 -1.61
N LEU A 136 -2.25 -7.45 -2.23
CA LEU A 136 -0.98 -7.43 -1.51
C LEU A 136 -0.80 -6.16 -0.66
N MET A 137 -1.42 -5.04 -1.05
CA MET A 137 -1.46 -3.82 -0.23
C MET A 137 -2.32 -4.01 1.02
N VAL A 138 -3.49 -4.62 0.89
CA VAL A 138 -4.35 -4.98 2.03
C VAL A 138 -3.63 -5.96 2.96
N GLU A 139 -2.99 -6.98 2.39
CA GLU A 139 -2.17 -7.94 3.12
C GLU A 139 -1.03 -7.25 3.88
N GLY A 140 -0.34 -6.31 3.24
CA GLY A 140 0.72 -5.53 3.89
C GLY A 140 0.21 -4.67 5.05
N LEU A 141 -0.94 -4.02 4.87
CA LEU A 141 -1.60 -3.29 5.95
C LEU A 141 -1.93 -4.21 7.13
N ALA A 142 -2.44 -5.42 6.87
CA ALA A 142 -2.74 -6.40 7.91
C ALA A 142 -1.47 -6.88 8.64
N LYS A 143 -0.42 -7.21 7.88
CA LYS A 143 0.90 -7.57 8.43
C LYS A 143 1.52 -6.46 9.29
N CYS A 144 1.31 -5.20 8.93
CA CYS A 144 1.71 -4.06 9.75
C CYS A 144 1.05 -4.14 11.13
N CYS A 145 -0.27 -4.36 11.20
CA CYS A 145 -0.99 -4.47 12.47
C CYS A 145 -0.64 -5.74 13.27
N VAL A 146 -0.27 -6.84 12.59
CA VAL A 146 0.29 -8.03 13.27
C VAL A 146 1.61 -7.70 13.95
N ARG A 147 2.49 -6.96 13.27
CA ARG A 147 3.83 -6.62 13.77
C ARG A 147 3.83 -5.52 14.83
N HIS A 148 2.93 -4.55 14.66
CA HIS A 148 2.79 -3.36 15.50
C HIS A 148 1.33 -3.29 16.00
N PRO A 149 0.95 -4.12 16.99
CA PRO A 149 -0.44 -4.22 17.48
C PRO A 149 -1.03 -2.89 17.95
N GLU A 150 -0.20 -1.94 18.40
CA GLU A 150 -0.60 -0.59 18.77
C GLU A 150 -1.28 0.18 17.63
N PHE A 151 -1.04 -0.19 16.36
CA PHE A 151 -1.66 0.42 15.18
C PHE A 151 -2.96 -0.23 14.75
N SER A 152 -3.35 -1.37 15.33
CA SER A 152 -4.64 -2.03 15.07
C SER A 152 -5.86 -1.09 15.13
N PRO A 153 -5.93 -0.07 16.02
CA PRO A 153 -7.02 0.91 16.04
C PRO A 153 -7.19 1.73 14.75
N LEU A 154 -6.19 1.76 13.87
CA LEU A 154 -6.19 2.49 12.60
C LEU A 154 -6.61 1.63 11.41
N PHE A 155 -6.66 0.30 11.58
CA PHE A 155 -6.82 -0.66 10.50
C PHE A 155 -8.11 -0.47 9.71
N ALA A 156 -9.27 -0.64 10.36
CA ALA A 156 -10.58 -0.52 9.70
C ALA A 156 -10.80 0.86 9.06
N TYR A 157 -10.33 1.93 9.71
CA TYR A 157 -10.41 3.28 9.13
C TYR A 157 -9.56 3.40 7.87
N THR A 158 -8.38 2.77 7.84
CA THR A 158 -7.50 2.77 6.67
C THR A 158 -8.11 1.98 5.52
N LEU A 159 -8.77 0.84 5.78
CA LEU A 159 -9.51 0.08 4.76
C LEU A 159 -10.60 0.94 4.10
N ASN A 160 -11.41 1.64 4.91
CA ASN A 160 -12.42 2.56 4.40
C ASN A 160 -11.78 3.66 3.53
N LEU A 161 -10.67 4.27 3.97
CA LEU A 161 -10.00 5.31 3.19
C LEU A 161 -9.49 4.83 1.83
N ILE A 162 -8.85 3.65 1.77
CA ILE A 162 -8.27 3.16 0.52
C ILE A 162 -9.36 2.63 -0.44
N TYR A 163 -10.49 2.17 0.08
CA TYR A 163 -11.70 1.89 -0.70
C TYR A 163 -12.34 3.17 -1.24
N ASP A 164 -12.70 4.13 -0.38
CA ASP A 164 -13.30 5.44 -0.74
C ASP A 164 -12.47 6.22 -1.77
N TRP A 165 -11.17 5.97 -1.80
CA TRP A 165 -10.23 6.64 -2.69
C TRP A 165 -9.96 5.90 -3.99
N GLU A 166 -10.61 4.77 -4.24
CA GLU A 166 -10.41 3.92 -5.40
C GLU A 166 -8.92 3.56 -5.56
N LEU A 167 -8.28 3.22 -4.43
CA LEU A 167 -6.92 2.67 -4.41
C LEU A 167 -6.95 1.14 -4.42
N VAL A 168 -7.98 0.55 -3.83
CA VAL A 168 -8.20 -0.89 -3.74
C VAL A 168 -9.66 -1.12 -4.10
N GLU A 169 -9.89 -1.99 -5.07
CA GLU A 169 -11.21 -2.41 -5.53
C GLU A 169 -11.77 -3.50 -4.60
N GLU A 170 -13.08 -3.70 -4.66
CA GLU A 170 -13.80 -4.67 -3.83
C GLU A 170 -13.20 -6.08 -3.90
N ASP A 171 -13.00 -6.59 -5.12
CA ASP A 171 -12.39 -7.90 -5.38
C ASP A 171 -11.08 -8.12 -4.61
N ALA A 172 -10.25 -7.09 -4.50
CA ALA A 172 -8.96 -7.20 -3.81
C ALA A 172 -9.11 -7.36 -2.29
N PHE A 173 -10.17 -6.81 -1.69
CA PHE A 173 -10.48 -7.02 -0.27
C PHE A 173 -11.04 -8.42 -0.02
N LEU A 174 -11.91 -8.90 -0.90
CA LEU A 174 -12.52 -10.23 -0.79
C LEU A 174 -11.47 -11.34 -1.04
N ASP A 175 -10.61 -11.17 -2.06
CA ASP A 175 -9.46 -12.05 -2.31
C ASP A 175 -8.51 -12.11 -1.11
N TRP A 176 -8.33 -10.99 -0.41
CA TRP A 176 -7.51 -10.95 0.80
C TRP A 176 -8.17 -11.74 1.95
N GLU A 177 -9.46 -11.55 2.20
CA GLU A 177 -10.20 -12.30 3.21
C GLU A 177 -10.11 -13.81 2.96
N ASP A 178 -10.35 -14.25 1.72
CA ASP A 178 -10.32 -15.66 1.33
C ASP A 178 -8.97 -16.31 1.59
N GLU A 179 -7.86 -15.63 1.24
CA GLU A 179 -6.51 -16.14 1.53
C GLU A 179 -6.24 -16.22 3.04
N VAL A 180 -6.67 -15.24 3.84
CA VAL A 180 -6.51 -15.29 5.30
C VAL A 180 -7.30 -16.46 5.91
N ILE A 181 -8.55 -16.67 5.48
CA ILE A 181 -9.41 -17.78 5.94
C ILE A 181 -8.82 -19.15 5.54
N LYS A 182 -8.21 -19.23 4.36
CA LYS A 182 -7.56 -20.45 3.85
C LYS A 182 -6.29 -20.78 4.61
N GLU A 183 -5.43 -19.79 4.87
CA GLU A 183 -4.18 -19.98 5.61
C GLU A 183 -4.40 -20.26 7.10
N LYS A 184 -5.45 -19.67 7.70
CA LYS A 184 -5.82 -19.83 9.12
C LYS A 184 -4.70 -19.44 10.09
N ASP A 185 -3.86 -18.48 9.71
CA ASP A 185 -2.85 -17.94 10.61
C ASP A 185 -3.53 -17.21 11.80
N PRO A 186 -3.26 -17.60 13.06
CA PRO A 186 -3.95 -17.02 14.21
C PRO A 186 -3.74 -15.52 14.41
N ALA A 187 -2.64 -14.94 13.93
CA ALA A 187 -2.39 -13.51 14.04
C ALA A 187 -3.16 -12.74 12.96
N MET A 188 -3.14 -13.22 11.72
CA MET A 188 -3.91 -12.63 10.62
C MET A 188 -5.42 -12.74 10.87
N MET A 189 -5.90 -13.86 11.40
CA MET A 189 -7.33 -14.02 11.78
C MET A 189 -7.79 -13.00 12.82
N LYS A 190 -6.91 -12.55 13.73
CA LYS A 190 -7.26 -11.48 14.69
C LYS A 190 -7.39 -10.13 14.01
N VAL A 191 -6.55 -9.86 13.01
CA VAL A 191 -6.63 -8.62 12.22
C VAL A 191 -7.84 -8.65 11.29
N LEU A 192 -8.15 -9.80 10.69
CA LEU A 192 -9.35 -10.00 9.89
C LEU A 192 -10.63 -9.67 10.66
N ALA A 193 -10.72 -10.08 11.93
CA ALA A 193 -11.85 -9.72 12.79
C ALA A 193 -12.05 -8.21 12.99
N LEU A 194 -11.01 -7.39 12.78
CA LEU A 194 -11.14 -5.93 12.82
C LEU A 194 -11.79 -5.36 11.54
N ALA A 195 -11.81 -6.13 10.45
CA ALA A 195 -12.40 -5.75 9.17
C ALA A 195 -13.84 -6.29 8.96
N GLU A 196 -14.36 -7.09 9.89
CA GLU A 196 -15.65 -7.80 9.74
C GLU A 196 -16.80 -6.89 9.31
N GLU A 197 -16.99 -5.74 9.98
CA GLU A 197 -18.03 -4.77 9.63
C GLU A 197 -17.84 -4.20 8.21
N PHE A 198 -16.59 -3.96 7.79
CA PHE A 198 -16.27 -3.41 6.46
C PHE A 198 -16.48 -4.46 5.36
N LEU A 199 -16.00 -5.69 5.56
CA LEU A 199 -16.16 -6.78 4.59
C LEU A 199 -17.62 -7.22 4.44
N THR A 200 -18.40 -7.16 5.52
CA THR A 200 -19.86 -7.39 5.45
C THR A 200 -20.53 -6.34 4.59
N PHE A 201 -20.18 -5.06 4.79
CA PHE A 201 -20.71 -3.96 3.99
C PHE A 201 -20.42 -4.12 2.49
N LEU A 202 -19.21 -4.54 2.10
CA LEU A 202 -18.87 -4.79 0.71
C LEU A 202 -19.78 -5.87 0.10
N LYS A 203 -19.85 -7.04 0.73
CA LYS A 203 -20.68 -8.16 0.26
C LYS A 203 -22.18 -7.84 0.15
N GLU A 204 -22.70 -7.04 1.08
CA GLU A 204 -24.10 -6.60 1.04
C GLU A 204 -24.36 -5.61 -0.11
N ALA A 205 -23.39 -4.77 -0.45
CA ALA A 205 -23.52 -3.84 -1.57
C ALA A 205 -23.58 -4.58 -2.92
N ASP A 206 -22.75 -5.61 -3.11
CA ASP A 206 -22.77 -6.46 -4.30
C ASP A 206 -24.11 -7.22 -4.46
N GLU A 207 -24.68 -7.74 -3.36
CA GLU A 207 -25.96 -8.47 -3.40
C GLU A 207 -27.16 -7.55 -3.79
N GLU A 208 -27.12 -6.26 -3.46
CA GLU A 208 -28.16 -5.30 -3.86
C GLU A 208 -28.08 -4.91 -5.35
N GLU A 209 -26.90 -4.94 -5.98
CA GLU A 209 -26.73 -4.61 -7.40
C GLU A 209 -27.20 -5.73 -8.34
N ASP A 210 -27.12 -7.00 -7.91
CA ASP A 210 -27.56 -8.17 -8.68
C ASP A 210 -29.08 -8.46 -8.61
N GLU A 211 -29.81 -7.91 -7.63
CA GLU A 211 -31.27 -8.10 -7.47
C GLU A 211 -32.14 -7.12 -8.29
N ASP A 212 -31.55 -6.05 -8.83
CA ASP A 212 -32.25 -5.00 -9.59
C ASP A 212 -32.13 -5.13 -11.14
N ASP A 213 -31.52 -6.22 -11.65
CA ASP A 213 -31.46 -6.62 -13.08
C ASP A 213 -32.33 -7.86 -13.42
#